data_AF-A0ABD0VMH0-F1
#
_entry.id   AF-A0ABD0VMH0-F1
#
_cell.length_a   1.000
_cell.length_b   1.000
_cell.length_c   1.000
_cell.angle_alpha   90.00
_cell.angle_beta   90.00
_cell.angle_gamma   90.00
#
_symmetry.space_group_name_H-M   'P 1'
#
loop_
_entity.id
_entity.type
_entity.pdbx_description
1 polymer ?
#
loop_
_entity_poly.entity_id
_entity_poly.type
_entity_poly.pdbx_seq_one_letter_code
_entity_poly.pdbx_strand_id
1 'polypeptide(L)'
;MSNQDQRGIAGRRFASEGESGKFSGGFDISVFIEVQKTGNLSLLPDVSVDLVMKTIEDAEKPSVAAIHGLAMGGGLELAMGCHARISTPDNLLGLPELSLGVIPGFGGTQRLPRLVGLQKAIEMMMLSKPIKAKEGYGNGLVDTIAPPEELLTVARRWALEIAEGRKAWRKTLDRTDRLSALYETRQKLYAFRKDAERTPNMPQNQLCLDAIEEGIVHGGYAGVLKVRN
;
A
#
# COMPACT_ATOMS: atom_id res chain seq x y z
N MET A 1 -5.62 -44.99 17.44
CA MET A 1 -6.32 -43.71 17.70
C MET A 1 -5.39 -42.79 18.48
N SER A 2 -4.84 -41.77 17.83
CA SER A 2 -4.86 -40.39 18.31
C SER A 2 -4.18 -39.50 17.26
N ASN A 3 -5.03 -38.90 16.43
CA ASN A 3 -4.76 -37.84 15.48
C ASN A 3 -4.24 -36.60 16.21
N GLN A 4 -2.95 -36.23 16.08
CA GLN A 4 -2.49 -34.87 16.42
C GLN A 4 -1.42 -34.25 15.49
N ASP A 5 -1.02 -34.89 14.37
CA ASP A 5 0.04 -34.39 13.48
C ASP A 5 -0.42 -33.98 12.08
N GLN A 6 -1.43 -33.10 11.96
CA GLN A 6 -1.82 -32.50 10.68
C GLN A 6 -2.13 -30.99 10.74
N ARG A 7 -1.36 -30.22 11.50
CA ARG A 7 -1.32 -28.76 11.30
C ARG A 7 -0.38 -28.42 10.13
N GLY A 8 -0.85 -28.73 8.91
CA GLY A 8 -0.16 -28.41 7.67
C GLY A 8 0.04 -26.90 7.51
N ILE A 9 1.28 -26.49 7.29
CA ILE A 9 1.72 -25.12 7.02
C ILE A 9 1.25 -24.73 5.61
N ALA A 10 -0.05 -24.48 5.44
CA ALA A 10 -0.61 -24.04 4.17
C ALA A 10 -0.72 -22.51 4.19
N GLY A 11 0.30 -21.77 3.75
CA GLY A 11 0.24 -20.30 3.58
C GLY A 11 -0.98 -19.89 2.73
N ARG A 12 -1.65 -18.79 3.09
CA ARG A 12 -2.77 -18.26 2.30
C ARG A 12 -2.21 -17.66 1.00
N ARG A 13 -2.69 -18.18 -0.14
CA ARG A 13 -2.27 -17.74 -1.46
C ARG A 13 -3.14 -16.55 -1.87
N PHE A 14 -2.54 -15.39 -2.04
CA PHE A 14 -3.14 -14.29 -2.79
C PHE A 14 -2.37 -14.14 -4.11
N ALA A 15 -2.90 -14.74 -5.16
CA ALA A 15 -2.54 -14.41 -6.53
C ALA A 15 -3.77 -13.75 -7.14
N SER A 16 -3.72 -12.44 -7.37
CA SER A 16 -4.71 -11.78 -8.22
C SER A 16 -4.12 -11.72 -9.63
N GLU A 17 -4.53 -12.67 -10.47
CA GLU A 17 -4.48 -12.49 -11.92
C GLU A 17 -5.79 -11.82 -12.29
N GLY A 18 -5.76 -10.52 -12.63
CA GLY A 18 -6.90 -9.89 -13.29
C GLY A 18 -7.10 -10.53 -14.67
N GLU A 19 -8.33 -10.47 -15.21
CA GLU A 19 -8.71 -11.01 -16.54
C GLU A 19 -7.80 -10.59 -17.71
N SER A 20 -6.95 -9.57 -17.53
CA SER A 20 -6.02 -9.04 -18.53
C SER A 20 -4.53 -9.34 -18.26
N GLY A 21 -4.21 -10.23 -17.31
CA GLY A 21 -2.82 -10.50 -16.91
C GLY A 21 -2.18 -9.33 -16.15
N LYS A 22 -2.98 -8.48 -15.52
CA LYS A 22 -2.51 -7.37 -14.68
C LYS A 22 -2.84 -7.66 -13.21
N PHE A 23 -1.98 -7.22 -12.30
CA PHE A 23 -2.15 -7.45 -10.86
C PHE A 23 -3.42 -6.79 -10.32
N SER A 24 -3.53 -5.46 -10.42
CA SER A 24 -4.76 -4.72 -10.14
C SER A 24 -4.63 -3.27 -10.60
N GLY A 25 -5.65 -2.79 -11.33
CA GLY A 25 -5.75 -1.40 -11.77
C GLY A 25 -6.27 -0.43 -10.70
N GLY A 26 -6.65 -0.92 -9.53
CA GLY A 26 -7.28 -0.13 -8.47
C GLY A 26 -8.75 -0.46 -8.29
N PHE A 27 -9.48 0.45 -7.65
CA PHE A 27 -10.90 0.33 -7.37
C PHE A 27 -11.74 0.91 -8.54
N ASP A 28 -12.97 0.41 -8.74
CA ASP A 28 -13.84 0.89 -9.81
C ASP A 28 -14.18 2.38 -9.61
N ILE A 29 -13.78 3.20 -10.57
CA ILE A 29 -13.97 4.66 -10.52
C ILE A 29 -15.45 5.06 -10.55
N SER A 30 -16.32 4.19 -11.06
CA SER A 30 -17.77 4.42 -11.11
C SER A 30 -18.36 4.61 -9.71
N VAL A 31 -17.79 3.96 -8.70
CA VAL A 31 -18.20 4.12 -7.30
C VAL A 31 -17.89 5.53 -6.79
N PHE A 32 -16.73 6.09 -7.13
CA PHE A 32 -16.37 7.45 -6.75
C PHE A 32 -17.24 8.50 -7.44
N ILE A 33 -17.58 8.28 -8.72
CA ILE A 33 -18.52 9.14 -9.45
C ILE A 33 -19.88 9.13 -8.75
N GLU A 34 -20.35 7.96 -8.29
CA GLU A 34 -21.63 7.85 -7.60
C GLU A 34 -21.60 8.50 -6.21
N VAL A 35 -20.51 8.36 -5.46
CA VAL A 35 -20.31 9.07 -4.18
C VAL A 35 -20.29 10.58 -4.40
N GLN A 36 -19.63 11.09 -5.45
CA GLN A 36 -19.65 12.53 -5.75
C GLN A 36 -21.06 13.03 -6.10
N LYS A 37 -21.85 12.24 -6.82
CA LYS A 37 -23.24 12.60 -7.18
C LYS A 37 -24.19 12.55 -5.99
N THR A 38 -24.06 11.53 -5.16
CA THR A 38 -25.05 11.22 -4.11
C THR A 38 -24.65 11.71 -2.72
N GLY A 39 -23.36 11.99 -2.50
CA GLY A 39 -22.79 12.22 -1.17
C GLY A 39 -22.80 10.99 -0.27
N ASN A 40 -23.22 9.82 -0.75
CA ASN A 40 -23.41 8.64 0.08
C ASN A 40 -22.09 7.87 0.30
N LEU A 41 -21.39 8.21 1.38
CA LEU A 41 -20.15 7.54 1.78
C LEU A 41 -20.33 6.06 2.16
N SER A 42 -21.55 5.57 2.42
CA SER A 42 -21.78 4.15 2.73
C SER A 42 -21.52 3.23 1.53
N LEU A 43 -21.38 3.78 0.33
CA LEU A 43 -21.02 3.05 -0.89
C LEU A 43 -19.55 2.63 -0.91
N LEU A 44 -18.71 3.21 -0.03
CA LEU A 44 -17.31 2.86 0.12
C LEU A 44 -17.18 1.80 1.23
N PRO A 45 -16.86 0.52 0.91
CA PRO A 45 -16.57 -0.46 1.94
C PRO A 45 -15.32 -0.04 2.74
N ASP A 46 -15.25 -0.38 4.04
CA ASP A 46 -14.04 -0.19 4.85
C ASP A 46 -12.97 -1.23 4.49
N VAL A 47 -12.46 -1.13 3.27
CA VAL A 47 -11.44 -2.02 2.72
C VAL A 47 -10.13 -1.86 3.48
N SER A 48 -9.85 -0.66 3.98
CA SER A 48 -8.59 -0.34 4.68
C SER A 48 -8.38 -1.18 5.95
N VAL A 49 -9.39 -1.23 6.81
CA VAL A 49 -9.32 -1.90 8.11
C VAL A 49 -9.72 -3.37 7.95
N ASP A 50 -10.85 -3.67 7.31
CA ASP A 50 -11.36 -5.04 7.33
C ASP A 50 -10.62 -5.95 6.35
N LEU A 51 -10.33 -5.48 5.13
CA LEU A 51 -9.60 -6.28 4.15
C LEU A 51 -8.08 -6.18 4.36
N VAL A 52 -7.50 -4.98 4.27
CA VAL A 52 -6.04 -4.87 4.22
C VAL A 52 -5.40 -5.14 5.58
N MET A 53 -5.87 -4.51 6.65
CA MET A 53 -5.32 -4.76 7.99
C MET A 53 -5.71 -6.14 8.52
N LYS A 54 -6.99 -6.35 8.84
CA LYS A 54 -7.43 -7.55 9.57
C LYS A 54 -7.25 -8.84 8.76
N THR A 55 -7.53 -8.81 7.47
CA THR A 55 -7.56 -10.04 6.65
C THR A 55 -6.19 -10.39 6.04
N ILE A 56 -5.33 -9.41 5.79
CA ILE A 56 -4.05 -9.62 5.08
C ILE A 56 -2.85 -9.38 5.98
N GLU A 57 -2.75 -8.19 6.58
CA GLU A 57 -1.56 -7.78 7.36
C GLU A 57 -1.52 -8.44 8.76
N ASP A 58 -2.68 -8.65 9.37
CA ASP A 58 -2.84 -9.35 10.66
C ASP A 58 -3.10 -10.85 10.51
N ALA A 59 -3.04 -11.38 9.27
CA ALA A 59 -3.30 -12.78 9.01
C ALA A 59 -2.33 -13.70 9.76
N GLU A 60 -2.81 -14.86 10.22
CA GLU A 60 -1.97 -15.92 10.83
C GLU A 60 -1.07 -16.66 9.83
N LYS A 61 -1.05 -16.23 8.57
CA LYS A 61 -0.28 -16.84 7.47
C LYS A 61 0.32 -15.72 6.63
N PRO A 62 1.59 -15.84 6.21
CA PRO A 62 2.22 -14.81 5.41
C PRO A 62 1.56 -14.72 4.03
N SER A 63 1.52 -13.49 3.52
CA SER A 63 0.97 -13.10 2.24
C SER A 63 2.05 -12.36 1.46
N VAL A 64 2.22 -12.71 0.18
CA VAL A 64 3.21 -12.11 -0.70
C VAL A 64 2.52 -11.68 -1.99
N ALA A 65 2.65 -10.42 -2.36
CA ALA A 65 2.13 -9.88 -3.60
C ALA A 65 3.07 -10.23 -4.76
N ALA A 66 2.58 -11.01 -5.72
CA ALA A 66 3.26 -11.26 -6.99
C ALA A 66 2.70 -10.28 -8.04
N ILE A 67 3.38 -9.15 -8.23
CA ILE A 67 2.88 -8.05 -9.05
C ILE A 67 3.34 -8.23 -10.50
N HIS A 68 2.39 -8.50 -11.40
CA HIS A 68 2.57 -8.50 -12.85
C HIS A 68 1.81 -7.33 -13.51
N GLY A 69 2.38 -6.70 -14.54
CA GLY A 69 1.78 -5.56 -15.24
C GLY A 69 1.85 -4.23 -14.47
N LEU A 70 0.81 -3.91 -13.69
CA LEU A 70 0.75 -2.67 -12.91
C LEU A 70 -0.01 -2.87 -11.60
N ALA A 71 0.34 -2.07 -10.59
CA ALA A 71 -0.41 -1.94 -9.35
C ALA A 71 -0.66 -0.46 -9.08
N MET A 72 -1.90 -0.02 -9.25
CA MET A 72 -2.30 1.38 -9.13
C MET A 72 -3.39 1.56 -8.08
N GLY A 73 -3.34 2.68 -7.37
CA GLY A 73 -4.29 3.06 -6.32
C GLY A 73 -4.51 1.92 -5.31
N GLY A 74 -5.78 1.55 -5.09
CA GLY A 74 -6.15 0.42 -4.23
C GLY A 74 -5.41 -0.91 -4.52
N GLY A 75 -4.97 -1.15 -5.77
CA GLY A 75 -4.15 -2.30 -6.12
C GLY A 75 -2.75 -2.24 -5.51
N LEU A 76 -2.12 -1.06 -5.51
CA LEU A 76 -0.87 -0.85 -4.79
C LEU A 76 -1.07 -0.88 -3.27
N GLU A 77 -2.15 -0.31 -2.76
CA GLU A 77 -2.47 -0.33 -1.33
C GLU A 77 -2.64 -1.77 -0.80
N LEU A 78 -3.32 -2.63 -1.57
CA LEU A 78 -3.43 -4.06 -1.28
C LEU A 78 -2.05 -4.74 -1.24
N ALA A 79 -1.21 -4.48 -2.24
CA ALA A 79 0.15 -5.04 -2.29
C ALA A 79 1.03 -4.56 -1.12
N MET A 80 0.86 -3.32 -0.66
CA MET A 80 1.57 -2.79 0.50
C MET A 80 1.10 -3.40 1.82
N GLY A 81 -0.13 -3.88 1.90
CA GLY A 81 -0.64 -4.67 3.04
C GLY A 81 -0.08 -6.09 3.11
N CYS A 82 0.41 -6.65 2.00
CA CYS A 82 1.13 -7.92 2.02
C CYS A 82 2.46 -7.81 2.77
N HIS A 83 2.93 -8.95 3.28
CA HIS A 83 4.19 -9.05 4.03
C HIS A 83 5.43 -8.91 3.13
N ALA A 84 5.30 -9.18 1.83
CA ALA A 84 6.32 -8.88 0.83
C ALA A 84 5.70 -8.61 -0.54
N ARG A 85 6.47 -7.96 -1.42
CA ARG A 85 6.12 -7.60 -2.80
C ARG A 85 7.22 -8.04 -3.75
N ILE A 86 6.88 -8.89 -4.70
CA ILE A 86 7.74 -9.38 -5.78
C ILE A 86 7.19 -8.80 -7.07
N SER A 87 8.04 -8.28 -7.96
CA SER A 87 7.55 -7.72 -9.21
C SER A 87 8.51 -7.93 -10.38
N THR A 88 8.00 -7.74 -11.60
CA THR A 88 8.79 -7.63 -12.82
C THR A 88 9.30 -6.20 -13.01
N PRO A 89 10.51 -5.98 -13.56
CA PRO A 89 11.24 -4.71 -13.45
C PRO A 89 10.50 -3.49 -14.02
N ASP A 90 9.71 -3.68 -15.08
CA ASP A 90 9.04 -2.61 -15.82
C ASP A 90 7.62 -2.29 -15.36
N ASN A 91 7.11 -2.98 -14.33
CA ASN A 91 5.75 -2.73 -13.85
C ASN A 91 5.63 -1.33 -13.25
N LEU A 92 4.45 -0.73 -13.44
CA LEU A 92 4.14 0.59 -12.89
C LEU A 92 3.44 0.47 -11.55
N LEU A 93 3.95 1.21 -10.56
CA LEU A 93 3.45 1.25 -9.18
C LEU A 93 3.15 2.71 -8.79
N GLY A 94 1.91 3.03 -8.44
CA GLY A 94 1.56 4.39 -8.05
C GLY A 94 0.21 4.57 -7.37
N LEU A 95 0.01 5.74 -6.77
CA LEU A 95 -1.23 6.18 -6.13
C LEU A 95 -1.74 7.44 -6.87
N PRO A 96 -2.64 7.29 -7.87
CA PRO A 96 -3.10 8.40 -8.70
C PRO A 96 -4.28 9.20 -8.11
N GLU A 97 -4.72 8.87 -6.88
CA GLU A 97 -5.96 9.36 -6.25
C GLU A 97 -6.07 10.89 -6.22
N LEU A 98 -4.97 11.60 -5.94
CA LEU A 98 -4.98 13.05 -5.77
C LEU A 98 -5.36 13.77 -7.08
N SER A 99 -5.00 13.21 -8.24
CA SER A 99 -5.42 13.71 -9.56
C SER A 99 -6.93 13.57 -9.80
N LEU A 100 -7.60 12.67 -9.07
CA LEU A 100 -9.04 12.43 -9.14
C LEU A 100 -9.84 13.19 -8.07
N GLY A 101 -9.16 14.03 -7.28
CA GLY A 101 -9.81 14.80 -6.20
C GLY A 101 -10.03 14.02 -4.91
N VAL A 102 -9.43 12.84 -4.75
CA VAL A 102 -9.55 11.99 -3.55
C VAL A 102 -8.17 11.65 -3.00
N ILE A 103 -8.11 10.99 -1.83
CA ILE A 103 -6.85 10.53 -1.23
C ILE A 103 -6.82 8.99 -1.18
N PRO A 104 -5.63 8.36 -1.07
CA PRO A 104 -5.51 6.91 -0.90
C PRO A 104 -6.31 6.41 0.29
N GLY A 105 -7.26 5.51 0.03
CA GLY A 105 -8.31 5.13 0.97
C GLY A 105 -8.06 3.81 1.68
N PHE A 106 -7.18 2.93 1.18
CA PHE A 106 -6.93 1.59 1.72
C PHE A 106 -5.64 1.52 2.57
N GLY A 107 -5.19 2.68 3.06
CA GLY A 107 -4.04 2.83 3.94
C GLY A 107 -2.73 3.19 3.23
N GLY A 108 -2.79 3.65 1.98
CA GLY A 108 -1.65 4.10 1.18
C GLY A 108 -0.94 5.30 1.80
N THR A 109 -1.69 6.23 2.40
CA THR A 109 -1.15 7.36 3.19
C THR A 109 -0.28 6.88 4.36
N GLN A 110 -0.46 5.64 4.82
CA GLN A 110 0.28 5.09 5.95
C GLN A 110 1.40 4.16 5.54
N ARG A 111 1.11 3.24 4.61
CA ARG A 111 2.07 2.19 4.23
C ARG A 111 3.15 2.71 3.29
N LEU A 112 2.82 3.62 2.37
CA LEU A 112 3.80 4.12 1.41
C LEU A 112 4.95 4.88 2.12
N PRO A 113 4.72 5.85 3.03
CA PRO A 113 5.80 6.52 3.76
C PRO A 113 6.69 5.56 4.57
N ARG A 114 6.11 4.46 5.06
CA ARG A 114 6.83 3.43 5.84
C ARG A 114 7.66 2.48 4.98
N LEU A 115 7.39 2.40 3.68
CA LEU A 115 8.15 1.59 2.72
C LEU A 115 9.24 2.41 2.03
N VAL A 116 8.89 3.56 1.46
CA VAL A 116 9.80 4.37 0.61
C VAL A 116 10.36 5.61 1.30
N GLY A 117 9.96 5.87 2.54
CA GLY A 117 10.27 7.11 3.24
C GLY A 117 9.33 8.26 2.89
N LEU A 118 9.25 9.25 3.78
CA LEU A 118 8.27 10.33 3.73
C LEU A 118 8.34 11.16 2.43
N GLN A 119 9.54 11.60 2.05
CA GLN A 119 9.75 12.47 0.89
C GLN A 119 9.22 11.80 -0.39
N LYS A 120 9.69 10.57 -0.66
CA LYS A 120 9.32 9.84 -1.88
C LYS A 120 7.83 9.50 -1.90
N ALA A 121 7.25 9.15 -0.76
CA ALA A 121 5.83 8.84 -0.66
C ALA A 121 4.97 10.07 -1.01
N ILE A 122 5.29 11.24 -0.46
CA ILE A 122 4.56 12.47 -0.76
C ILE A 122 4.73 12.84 -2.24
N GLU A 123 5.94 12.75 -2.80
CA GLU A 123 6.18 12.99 -4.23
C GLU A 123 5.31 12.09 -5.12
N MET A 124 5.26 10.78 -4.84
CA MET A 124 4.45 9.83 -5.60
C MET A 124 2.96 10.17 -5.56
N MET A 125 2.43 10.51 -4.39
CA MET A 125 1.01 10.85 -4.21
C MET A 125 0.66 12.22 -4.83
N MET A 126 1.42 13.27 -4.49
CA MET A 126 1.15 14.64 -4.93
C MET A 126 1.29 14.80 -6.44
N LEU A 127 2.28 14.14 -7.05
CA LEU A 127 2.43 14.16 -8.50
C LEU A 127 1.49 13.18 -9.19
N SER A 128 0.88 12.24 -8.46
CA SER A 128 0.07 11.14 -9.01
C SER A 128 0.81 10.38 -10.13
N LYS A 129 2.15 10.30 -10.03
CA LYS A 129 3.02 9.68 -11.05
C LYS A 129 3.49 8.31 -10.57
N PRO A 130 3.25 7.24 -11.35
CA PRO A 130 3.77 5.93 -11.01
C PRO A 130 5.30 5.88 -11.19
N ILE A 131 5.94 4.99 -10.42
CA ILE A 131 7.34 4.62 -10.59
C ILE A 131 7.44 3.22 -11.19
N LYS A 132 8.58 2.91 -11.82
CA LYS A 132 8.87 1.54 -12.24
C LYS A 132 9.19 0.66 -11.03
N ALA A 133 8.87 -0.62 -11.08
CA ALA A 133 9.17 -1.58 -10.02
C ALA A 133 10.68 -1.68 -9.72
N LYS A 134 11.55 -1.52 -10.72
CA LYS A 134 13.00 -1.44 -10.52
C LYS A 134 13.41 -0.26 -9.61
N GLU A 135 12.77 0.90 -9.77
CA GLU A 135 12.95 2.04 -8.87
C GLU A 135 12.31 1.78 -7.50
N GLY A 136 11.15 1.12 -7.49
CA GLY A 136 10.48 0.67 -6.27
C GLY A 136 11.35 -0.28 -5.43
N TYR A 137 12.13 -1.15 -6.07
CA TYR A 137 13.10 -2.02 -5.39
C TYR A 137 14.20 -1.21 -4.72
N GLY A 138 14.79 -0.23 -5.42
CA GLY A 138 15.82 0.64 -4.86
C GLY A 138 15.36 1.46 -3.65
N ASN A 139 14.07 1.81 -3.60
CA ASN A 139 13.49 2.60 -2.51
C ASN A 139 12.79 1.75 -1.42
N GLY A 140 12.68 0.42 -1.59
CA GLY A 140 12.07 -0.48 -0.60
C GLY A 140 10.54 -0.69 -0.73
N LEU A 141 9.92 -0.19 -1.81
CA LEU A 141 8.53 -0.53 -2.15
C LEU A 141 8.40 -1.98 -2.61
N VAL A 142 9.38 -2.49 -3.34
CA VAL A 142 9.44 -3.87 -3.85
C VAL A 142 10.57 -4.60 -3.12
N ASP A 143 10.30 -5.81 -2.64
CA ASP A 143 11.27 -6.60 -1.87
C ASP A 143 12.23 -7.39 -2.77
N THR A 144 11.78 -7.80 -3.97
CA THR A 144 12.68 -8.33 -5.01
C THR A 144 12.08 -8.22 -6.41
N ILE A 145 12.97 -8.20 -7.40
CA ILE A 145 12.60 -8.29 -8.81
C ILE A 145 12.79 -9.73 -9.30
N ALA A 146 11.86 -10.21 -10.12
CA ALA A 146 11.92 -11.51 -10.78
C ALA A 146 11.55 -11.38 -12.26
N PRO A 147 12.07 -12.25 -13.14
CA PRO A 147 11.54 -12.42 -14.49
C PRO A 147 10.05 -12.81 -14.47
N PRO A 148 9.25 -12.43 -15.49
CA PRO A 148 7.82 -12.75 -15.55
C PRO A 148 7.50 -14.25 -15.34
N GLU A 149 8.28 -15.13 -15.97
CA GLU A 149 8.15 -16.58 -15.93
C GLU A 149 8.46 -17.19 -14.55
N GLU A 150 9.24 -16.49 -13.72
CA GLU A 150 9.61 -16.92 -12.37
C GLU A 150 8.83 -16.23 -11.26
N LEU A 151 8.02 -15.21 -11.59
CA LEU A 151 7.39 -14.31 -10.62
C LEU A 151 6.62 -15.06 -9.52
N LEU A 152 5.76 -16.01 -9.91
CA LEU A 152 4.99 -16.81 -8.96
C LEU A 152 5.86 -17.79 -8.16
N THR A 153 6.89 -18.35 -8.79
CA THR A 153 7.84 -19.27 -8.13
C THR A 153 8.61 -18.54 -7.03
N VAL A 154 9.13 -17.35 -7.33
CA VAL A 154 9.86 -16.50 -6.38
C VAL A 154 8.94 -16.05 -5.25
N ALA A 155 7.71 -15.61 -5.55
CA ALA A 155 6.75 -15.19 -4.53
C ALA A 155 6.35 -16.33 -3.58
N ARG A 156 6.11 -17.54 -4.10
CA ARG A 156 5.81 -18.73 -3.28
C ARG A 156 6.98 -19.10 -2.37
N ARG A 157 8.20 -19.11 -2.91
CA ARG A 157 9.41 -19.36 -2.11
C ARG A 157 9.54 -18.34 -0.99
N TRP A 158 9.33 -17.06 -1.28
CA TRP A 158 9.40 -16.00 -0.28
C TRP A 158 8.38 -16.17 0.84
N ALA A 159 7.14 -16.56 0.51
CA ALA A 159 6.10 -16.82 1.50
C ALA A 159 6.46 -18.00 2.43
N LEU A 160 7.03 -19.08 1.88
CA LEU A 160 7.53 -20.22 2.65
C LEU A 160 8.70 -19.80 3.56
N GLU A 161 9.63 -19.01 3.05
CA GLU A 161 10.75 -18.50 3.83
C GLU A 161 10.29 -17.62 5.00
N ILE A 162 9.20 -16.84 4.86
CA ILE A 162 8.60 -16.13 5.99
C ILE A 162 7.98 -17.12 6.98
N ALA A 163 7.20 -18.09 6.49
CA ALA A 163 6.53 -19.08 7.35
C ALA A 163 7.51 -19.93 8.17
N GLU A 164 8.69 -20.18 7.62
CA GLU A 164 9.78 -20.94 8.26
C GLU A 164 10.71 -20.06 9.11
N GLY A 165 10.44 -18.75 9.21
CA GLY A 165 11.27 -17.82 9.98
C GLY A 165 12.62 -17.47 9.34
N ARG A 166 12.86 -17.87 8.07
CA ARG A 166 14.06 -17.52 7.30
C ARG A 166 14.03 -16.08 6.79
N LYS A 167 12.84 -15.48 6.68
CA LYS A 167 12.63 -14.06 6.39
C LYS A 167 11.69 -13.43 7.42
N ALA A 168 11.85 -12.13 7.64
CA ALA A 168 11.07 -11.41 8.63
C ALA A 168 9.58 -11.32 8.23
N TRP A 169 8.70 -11.63 9.17
CA TRP A 169 7.26 -11.41 9.07
C TRP A 169 6.95 -9.96 9.44
N ARG A 170 6.95 -9.06 8.46
CA ARG A 170 6.80 -7.62 8.70
C ARG A 170 5.39 -7.15 8.37
N LYS A 171 4.75 -6.48 9.32
CA LYS A 171 3.57 -5.65 9.08
C LYS A 171 4.04 -4.27 8.64
N THR A 172 3.64 -3.84 7.45
CA THR A 172 4.10 -2.57 6.89
C THR A 172 3.63 -1.40 7.76
N LEU A 173 2.43 -1.48 8.32
CA LEU A 173 1.84 -0.42 9.14
C LEU A 173 2.63 -0.15 10.44
N ASP A 174 3.32 -1.16 10.97
CA ASP A 174 4.12 -1.05 12.20
C ASP A 174 5.56 -0.60 11.93
N ARG A 175 5.97 -0.50 10.66
CA ARG A 175 7.34 -0.10 10.31
C ARG A 175 7.60 1.36 10.62
N THR A 176 8.75 1.61 11.21
CA THR A 176 9.26 2.96 11.51
C THR A 176 10.67 3.19 10.96
N ASP A 177 11.33 2.15 10.41
CA ASP A 177 12.72 2.18 9.96
C ASP A 177 13.00 3.15 8.80
N ARG A 178 11.95 3.57 8.08
CA ARG A 178 12.01 4.56 7.00
C ARG A 178 11.45 5.93 7.37
N LEU A 179 10.95 6.10 8.60
CA LEU A 179 10.43 7.37 9.07
C LEU A 179 11.55 8.18 9.71
N SER A 180 11.62 9.47 9.38
CA SER A 180 12.54 10.40 10.05
C SER A 180 12.03 10.79 11.43
N ALA A 181 12.92 11.37 12.25
CA ALA A 181 12.55 11.96 13.52
C ALA A 181 11.38 12.95 13.36
N LEU A 182 10.52 13.07 14.37
CA LEU A 182 9.28 13.85 14.30
C LEU A 182 9.51 15.32 13.91
N TYR A 183 10.61 15.92 14.38
CA TYR A 183 10.98 17.29 14.01
C TYR A 183 11.23 17.43 12.50
N GLU A 184 12.06 16.56 11.91
CA GLU A 184 12.34 16.56 10.47
C GLU A 184 11.09 16.25 9.64
N THR A 185 10.27 15.32 10.12
CA THR A 185 8.98 14.98 9.51
C THR A 185 8.08 16.21 9.43
N ARG A 186 7.92 16.95 10.53
CA ARG A 186 7.13 18.19 10.55
C ARG A 186 7.69 19.27 9.63
N GLN A 187 9.01 19.42 9.55
CA GLN A 187 9.63 20.35 8.61
C GLN A 187 9.34 19.99 7.14
N LYS A 188 9.46 18.71 6.78
CA LYS A 188 9.14 18.21 5.43
C LYS A 188 7.67 18.45 5.11
N LEU A 189 6.77 18.06 6.01
CA LEU A 189 5.33 18.28 5.83
C LEU A 189 4.99 19.76 5.67
N TYR A 190 5.60 20.65 6.48
CA TYR A 190 5.41 22.10 6.34
C TYR A 190 5.82 22.62 4.95
N ALA A 191 6.96 22.17 4.42
CA ALA A 191 7.40 22.55 3.09
C ALA A 191 6.39 22.10 2.01
N PHE A 192 5.93 20.85 2.09
CA PHE A 192 4.91 20.33 1.17
C PHE A 192 3.57 21.05 1.29
N ARG A 193 3.14 21.43 2.51
CA ARG A 193 1.92 22.22 2.71
C ARG A 193 2.01 23.56 1.99
N LYS A 194 3.15 24.26 2.09
CA LYS A 194 3.38 25.51 1.35
C LYS A 194 3.34 25.34 -0.16
N ASP A 195 3.90 24.25 -0.68
CA ASP A 195 3.85 23.98 -2.12
C ASP A 195 2.42 23.62 -2.57
N ALA A 196 1.67 22.88 -1.75
CA ALA A 196 0.27 22.54 -2.01
C ALA A 196 -0.64 23.78 -2.03
N GLU A 197 -0.39 24.79 -1.18
CA GLU A 197 -1.10 26.09 -1.20
C GLU A 197 -0.96 26.83 -2.54
N ARG A 198 0.11 26.58 -3.30
CA ARG A 198 0.33 27.20 -4.62
C ARG A 198 -0.51 26.58 -5.74
N THR A 199 -1.25 25.51 -5.45
CA THR A 199 -2.15 24.87 -6.41
C THR A 199 -3.59 25.05 -5.92
N PRO A 200 -4.24 26.18 -6.26
CA PRO A 200 -5.61 26.47 -5.84
C PRO A 200 -6.57 25.35 -6.25
N ASN A 201 -7.61 25.12 -5.45
CA ASN A 201 -8.69 24.15 -5.70
C ASN A 201 -8.30 22.66 -5.61
N MET A 202 -7.25 22.31 -4.85
CA MET A 202 -6.92 20.91 -4.52
C MET A 202 -6.91 20.64 -3.00
N PRO A 203 -8.08 20.72 -2.32
CA PRO A 203 -8.17 20.50 -0.87
C PRO A 203 -7.69 19.11 -0.43
N GLN A 204 -7.81 18.10 -1.29
CA GLN A 204 -7.34 16.73 -1.05
C GLN A 204 -5.84 16.63 -0.77
N ASN A 205 -5.04 17.59 -1.25
CA ASN A 205 -3.60 17.60 -0.97
C ASN A 205 -3.33 17.83 0.52
N GLN A 206 -4.03 18.77 1.15
CA GLN A 206 -3.90 19.02 2.58
C GLN A 206 -4.41 17.82 3.40
N LEU A 207 -5.56 17.26 3.03
CA LEU A 207 -6.10 16.07 3.68
C LEU A 207 -5.14 14.87 3.62
N CYS A 208 -4.45 14.69 2.49
CA CYS A 208 -3.43 13.64 2.34
C CYS A 208 -2.27 13.85 3.33
N LEU A 209 -1.76 15.08 3.43
CA LEU A 209 -0.67 15.42 4.36
C LEU A 209 -1.10 15.27 5.83
N ASP A 210 -2.33 15.66 6.15
CA ASP A 210 -2.89 15.53 7.50
C ASP A 210 -3.04 14.06 7.91
N ALA A 211 -3.52 13.20 7.01
CA ALA A 211 -3.60 11.76 7.25
C ALA A 211 -2.21 11.14 7.47
N ILE A 212 -1.22 11.53 6.68
CA ILE A 212 0.17 11.09 6.85
C ILE A 212 0.71 11.54 8.22
N GLU A 213 0.53 12.82 8.56
CA GLU A 213 1.01 13.37 9.84
C GLU A 213 0.39 12.64 11.03
N GLU A 214 -0.94 12.47 11.03
CA GLU A 214 -1.66 11.76 12.09
C GLU A 214 -1.04 10.38 12.34
N GLY A 215 -0.80 9.62 11.27
CA GLY A 215 -0.27 8.28 11.43
C GLY A 215 1.20 8.21 11.79
N ILE A 216 1.99 9.25 11.52
CA ILE A 216 3.38 9.31 12.00
C ILE A 216 3.43 9.72 13.49
N VAL A 217 2.58 10.66 13.90
CA VAL A 217 2.56 11.18 15.28
C VAL A 217 1.87 10.21 16.24
N HIS A 218 0.76 9.62 15.84
CA HIS A 218 -0.12 8.81 16.69
C HIS A 218 -0.13 7.31 16.33
N GLY A 219 0.68 6.90 15.35
CA GLY A 219 0.81 5.51 14.92
C GLY A 219 -0.03 5.17 13.69
N GLY A 220 0.40 4.16 12.93
CA GLY A 220 -0.16 3.88 11.60
C GLY A 220 -1.66 3.63 11.60
N TYR A 221 -2.18 2.95 12.63
CA TYR A 221 -3.62 2.72 12.78
C TYR A 221 -4.42 4.03 12.94
N ALA A 222 -3.94 4.98 13.74
CA ALA A 222 -4.58 6.29 13.88
C ALA A 222 -4.66 7.03 12.55
N GLY A 223 -3.59 6.96 11.75
CA GLY A 223 -3.56 7.52 10.41
C GLY A 223 -4.51 6.83 9.41
N VAL A 224 -4.68 5.50 9.49
CA VAL A 224 -5.70 4.79 8.70
C VAL A 224 -7.10 5.29 9.08
N LEU A 225 -7.37 5.46 10.37
CA LEU A 225 -8.66 5.97 10.84
C LEU A 225 -8.90 7.44 10.47
N LYS A 226 -7.86 8.26 10.36
CA LYS A 226 -7.97 9.68 9.99
C LYS A 226 -8.62 9.91 8.64
N VAL A 227 -8.36 9.03 7.68
CA VAL A 227 -8.92 9.10 6.31
C VAL A 227 -10.46 8.97 6.32
N ARG A 228 -11.06 8.55 7.44
CA ARG A 228 -12.50 8.32 7.60
C ARG A 228 -13.29 9.55 8.09
N ASN A 229 -12.61 10.54 8.66
CA ASN A 229 -13.21 11.69 9.37
C ASN A 229 -12.95 13.00 8.64
#